data_AF-A0A5C7IWM2-F1
#
_entry.id   AF-A0A5C7IWM2-F1
#
_cell.length_a   1.000
_cell.length_b   1.000
_cell.length_c   1.000
_cell.angle_alpha   90.00
_cell.angle_beta   90.00
_cell.angle_gamma   90.00
#
_symmetry.space_group_name_H-M   'P 1'
#
loop_
_entity.id
_entity.type
_entity.pdbx_description
1 polymer ?
#
loop_
_entity_poly.entity_id
_entity_poly.type
_entity_poly.pdbx_seq_one_letter_code
_entity_poly.pdbx_strand_id
1 'polypeptide(L)'
;MLSMKAWKETELRLKKIVTIDVSHERVISKEKEYLKDVLKRIMSVVKTLAISNLAFCGGNEKIDDCNNGNFLRIIKMIAEFDPIMQEHLRRIRKKGIRRPCLGIVGEEVPRMSGVVKMDLEMECEVSTRFYGGGRYGGEPLFVPRNATQDHLNSDVDDEDDGFVVTYIHDENSGESKFIVMDANSPCLDIVAAVKLPSRVPYGFHGLVVHQDHFSNNPKTLSG
;
A
#
# COMPACT_ATOMS: atom_id res chain seq x y z
N MET A 1 43.95 11.67 -23.39
CA MET A 1 43.09 11.31 -24.55
C MET A 1 42.09 10.18 -24.28
N LEU A 2 42.20 9.41 -23.18
CA LEU A 2 41.30 8.29 -22.84
C LEU A 2 39.94 8.74 -22.26
N SER A 3 39.90 9.87 -21.54
CA SER A 3 38.68 10.39 -20.91
C SER A 3 37.57 10.72 -21.94
N MET A 4 37.91 11.42 -23.02
CA MET A 4 36.91 11.88 -24.01
C MET A 4 36.23 10.74 -24.79
N LYS A 5 36.91 9.59 -24.94
CA LYS A 5 36.33 8.38 -25.57
C LYS A 5 35.35 7.68 -24.64
N ALA A 6 35.71 7.55 -23.35
CA ALA A 6 34.82 6.99 -22.33
C ALA A 6 33.56 7.84 -22.15
N TRP A 7 33.68 9.17 -22.17
CA TRP A 7 32.54 10.08 -22.09
C TRP A 7 31.61 9.98 -23.30
N LYS A 8 32.15 9.94 -24.53
CA LYS A 8 31.33 9.73 -25.73
C LYS A 8 30.63 8.38 -25.73
N GLU A 9 31.28 7.34 -25.24
CA GLU A 9 30.68 6.00 -25.12
C GLU A 9 29.57 5.96 -24.05
N THR A 10 29.73 6.72 -22.97
CA THR A 10 28.73 6.85 -21.91
C THR A 10 27.52 7.65 -22.40
N GLU A 11 27.75 8.73 -23.14
CA GLU A 11 26.71 9.53 -23.79
C GLU A 11 25.94 8.71 -24.86
N LEU A 12 26.64 7.86 -25.62
CA LEU A 12 26.01 6.95 -26.59
C LEU A 12 25.13 5.91 -25.90
N ARG A 13 25.55 5.39 -24.74
CA ARG A 13 24.79 4.43 -23.93
C ARG A 13 23.57 5.08 -23.26
N LEU A 14 23.70 6.32 -22.78
CA LEU A 14 22.61 7.13 -22.26
C LEU A 14 21.57 7.45 -23.35
N LYS A 15 22.03 7.84 -24.55
CA LYS A 15 21.16 8.08 -25.72
C LYS A 15 20.46 6.82 -26.24
N LYS A 16 20.97 5.62 -25.92
CA LYS A 16 20.38 4.36 -26.36
C LYS A 16 19.18 3.90 -25.52
N ILE A 17 18.88 4.57 -24.40
CA ILE A 17 17.70 4.36 -23.52
C ILE A 17 17.24 2.90 -23.49
N VAL A 18 18.10 2.05 -22.95
CA VAL A 18 17.69 0.74 -22.40
C VAL A 18 18.20 0.69 -20.97
N THR A 19 17.65 1.56 -20.13
CA THR A 19 17.86 1.55 -18.68
C THR A 19 16.70 0.84 -18.00
N ILE A 20 16.97 0.26 -16.83
CA ILE A 20 16.07 -0.52 -15.95
C ILE A 20 14.67 0.12 -15.76
N ASP A 21 14.61 1.44 -15.90
CA ASP A 21 13.43 2.30 -15.81
C ASP A 21 12.35 1.97 -16.86
N VAL A 22 12.72 1.73 -18.12
CA VAL A 22 11.73 1.54 -19.21
C VAL A 22 10.89 0.28 -19.00
N SER A 23 11.49 -0.78 -18.48
CA SER A 23 10.77 -2.03 -18.15
C SER A 23 9.83 -1.85 -16.97
N HIS A 24 10.27 -1.18 -15.90
CA HIS A 24 9.45 -0.96 -14.71
C HIS A 24 8.33 0.06 -14.96
N GLU A 25 8.64 1.17 -15.61
CA GLU A 25 7.65 2.18 -16.03
C GLU A 25 6.58 1.58 -16.96
N ARG A 26 6.97 0.63 -17.81
CA ARG A 26 6.04 -0.13 -18.65
C ARG A 26 5.11 -1.02 -17.84
N VAL A 27 5.60 -1.67 -16.78
CA VAL A 27 4.77 -2.49 -15.88
C VAL A 27 3.80 -1.60 -15.10
N ILE A 28 4.29 -0.49 -14.53
CA ILE A 28 3.48 0.49 -13.80
C ILE A 28 2.40 1.09 -14.70
N SER A 29 2.77 1.47 -15.93
CA SER A 29 1.83 2.05 -16.90
C SER A 29 0.76 1.03 -17.32
N LYS A 30 1.12 -0.23 -17.50
CA LYS A 30 0.16 -1.31 -17.80
C LYS A 30 -0.80 -1.55 -16.64
N GLU A 31 -0.31 -1.59 -15.41
CA GLU A 31 -1.15 -1.74 -14.22
C GLU A 31 -2.06 -0.51 -14.01
N LYS A 32 -1.55 0.70 -14.28
CA LYS A 32 -2.35 1.93 -14.27
C LYS A 32 -3.50 1.87 -15.27
N GLU A 33 -3.24 1.42 -16.50
CA GLU A 33 -4.29 1.34 -17.52
C GLU A 33 -5.31 0.24 -17.18
N TYR A 34 -4.85 -0.90 -16.69
CA TYR A 34 -5.71 -1.96 -16.16
C TYR A 34 -6.62 -1.44 -15.03
N LEU A 35 -6.08 -0.73 -14.03
CA LEU A 35 -6.86 -0.19 -12.91
C LEU A 35 -7.88 0.85 -13.37
N LYS A 36 -7.52 1.73 -14.32
CA LYS A 36 -8.49 2.66 -14.93
C LYS A 36 -9.64 1.91 -15.60
N ASP A 37 -9.33 0.85 -16.32
CA ASP A 37 -10.33 0.06 -17.03
C ASP A 37 -11.26 -0.71 -16.08
N VAL A 38 -10.75 -1.22 -14.97
CA VAL A 38 -11.57 -1.76 -13.87
C VAL A 38 -12.46 -0.66 -13.28
N LEU A 39 -11.88 0.50 -12.95
CA LEU A 39 -12.60 1.60 -12.29
C LEU A 39 -13.76 2.13 -13.16
N LYS A 40 -13.56 2.28 -14.47
CA LYS A 40 -14.62 2.69 -15.40
C LYS A 40 -15.84 1.76 -15.31
N ARG A 41 -15.63 0.45 -15.18
CA ARG A 41 -16.70 -0.55 -15.10
C ARG A 41 -17.41 -0.49 -13.77
N ILE A 42 -16.66 -0.38 -12.67
CA ILE A 42 -17.21 -0.19 -11.33
C ILE A 42 -18.08 1.08 -11.27
N MET A 43 -17.57 2.20 -11.79
CA MET A 43 -18.33 3.46 -11.86
C MET A 43 -19.61 3.32 -12.69
N SER A 44 -19.58 2.53 -13.77
CA SER A 44 -20.76 2.22 -14.56
C SER A 44 -21.82 1.48 -13.74
N VAL A 45 -21.42 0.46 -12.97
CA VAL A 45 -22.33 -0.27 -12.07
C VAL A 45 -22.91 0.65 -10.99
N VAL A 46 -22.06 1.46 -10.35
CA VAL A 46 -22.49 2.42 -9.33
C VAL A 46 -23.50 3.41 -9.91
N LYS A 47 -23.22 3.97 -11.09
CA LYS A 47 -24.12 4.89 -11.78
C LYS A 47 -25.46 4.24 -12.12
N THR A 48 -25.45 3.01 -12.62
CA THR A 48 -26.69 2.28 -12.95
C THR A 48 -27.53 1.98 -11.70
N LEU A 49 -26.91 1.57 -10.60
CA LEU A 49 -27.60 1.32 -9.33
C LEU A 49 -28.16 2.62 -8.74
N ALA A 50 -27.39 3.71 -8.78
CA ALA A 50 -27.82 5.02 -8.32
C ALA A 50 -29.03 5.55 -9.11
N ILE A 51 -28.98 5.48 -10.45
CA ILE A 51 -30.10 5.91 -11.31
C ILE A 51 -31.34 5.05 -11.09
N SER A 52 -31.15 3.76 -10.81
CA SER A 52 -32.26 2.81 -10.59
C SER A 52 -32.76 2.80 -9.15
N ASN A 53 -32.20 3.63 -8.26
CA ASN A 53 -32.50 3.68 -6.83
C ASN A 53 -32.45 2.30 -6.14
N LEU A 54 -31.51 1.44 -6.55
CA LEU A 54 -31.31 0.11 -6.00
C LEU A 54 -30.25 0.14 -4.89
N ALA A 55 -30.45 -0.67 -3.85
CA ALA A 55 -29.45 -0.84 -2.80
C ALA A 55 -28.14 -1.42 -3.37
N PHE A 56 -27.00 -0.83 -3.01
CA PHE A 56 -25.67 -1.27 -3.44
C PHE A 56 -25.25 -2.54 -2.71
N CYS A 57 -25.40 -2.54 -1.38
CA CYS A 57 -24.95 -3.61 -0.48
C CYS A 57 -26.08 -4.61 -0.17
N GLY A 58 -25.70 -5.85 0.15
CA GLY A 58 -26.58 -6.88 0.69
C GLY A 58 -26.26 -7.17 2.16
N GLY A 59 -26.84 -8.24 2.70
CA GLY A 59 -26.51 -8.70 4.05
C GLY A 59 -25.18 -9.44 4.17
N ASN A 60 -24.48 -9.67 3.06
CA ASN A 60 -23.18 -10.33 3.01
C ASN A 60 -22.24 -9.63 2.02
N GLU A 61 -20.95 -9.54 2.35
CA GLU A 61 -19.90 -8.96 1.51
C GLU A 61 -19.14 -10.01 0.68
N LYS A 62 -19.46 -11.30 0.83
CA LYS A 62 -18.82 -12.42 0.12
C LYS A 62 -19.30 -12.51 -1.33
N ILE A 63 -18.35 -12.50 -2.27
CA ILE A 63 -18.60 -12.53 -3.73
C ILE A 63 -19.38 -13.79 -4.21
N ASP A 64 -19.30 -14.89 -3.46
CA ASP A 64 -19.89 -16.19 -3.84
C ASP A 64 -21.21 -16.54 -3.13
N ASP A 65 -21.72 -15.67 -2.26
CA ASP A 65 -22.99 -15.90 -1.57
C ASP A 65 -24.18 -15.30 -2.35
N CYS A 66 -25.35 -15.92 -2.25
CA CYS A 66 -26.58 -15.49 -2.91
C CYS A 66 -27.20 -14.22 -2.28
N ASN A 67 -26.76 -13.84 -1.07
CA ASN A 67 -27.22 -12.64 -0.36
C ASN A 67 -26.24 -11.44 -0.44
N ASN A 68 -25.44 -11.37 -1.50
CA ASN A 68 -24.31 -10.43 -1.61
C ASN A 68 -24.63 -9.05 -2.22
N GLY A 69 -25.90 -8.67 -2.26
CA GLY A 69 -26.34 -7.35 -2.72
C GLY A 69 -26.29 -7.18 -4.23
N ASN A 70 -26.92 -6.10 -4.73
CA ASN A 70 -27.03 -5.90 -6.18
C ASN A 70 -25.68 -5.56 -6.83
N PHE A 71 -24.78 -4.90 -6.09
CA PHE A 71 -23.47 -4.52 -6.62
C PHE A 71 -22.59 -5.73 -6.93
N LEU A 72 -22.35 -6.62 -5.96
CA LEU A 72 -21.47 -7.78 -6.16
C LEU A 72 -22.04 -8.75 -7.19
N ARG A 73 -23.36 -8.90 -7.23
CA ARG A 73 -24.05 -9.73 -8.22
C ARG A 73 -23.88 -9.21 -9.64
N ILE A 74 -23.99 -7.89 -9.86
CA ILE A 74 -23.72 -7.28 -11.16
C ILE A 74 -22.24 -7.38 -11.52
N ILE A 75 -21.33 -7.17 -10.58
CA ILE A 75 -19.88 -7.31 -10.81
C ILE A 75 -19.52 -8.74 -11.21
N LYS A 76 -20.10 -9.75 -10.54
CA LYS A 76 -19.92 -11.17 -10.88
C LYS A 76 -20.46 -11.49 -12.28
N MET A 77 -21.62 -10.94 -12.63
CA MET A 77 -22.21 -11.07 -13.97
C MET A 77 -21.31 -10.42 -15.03
N ILE A 78 -20.80 -9.20 -14.79
CA ILE A 78 -19.89 -8.53 -15.74
C ILE A 78 -18.61 -9.34 -15.91
N ALA A 79 -18.06 -9.90 -14.83
CA ALA A 79 -16.86 -10.73 -14.88
C ALA A 79 -17.03 -12.05 -15.65
N GLU A 80 -18.25 -12.50 -15.92
CA GLU A 80 -18.50 -13.65 -16.80
C GLU A 80 -18.23 -13.31 -18.27
N PHE A 81 -18.41 -12.05 -18.67
CA PHE A 81 -18.31 -11.60 -20.06
C PHE A 81 -17.16 -10.63 -20.33
N ASP A 82 -16.58 -10.04 -19.29
CA ASP A 82 -15.50 -9.06 -19.39
C ASP A 82 -14.17 -9.63 -18.86
N PRO A 83 -13.17 -9.85 -19.74
CA PRO A 83 -11.88 -10.42 -19.34
C PRO A 83 -11.12 -9.60 -18.29
N ILE A 84 -11.31 -8.28 -18.26
CA ILE A 84 -10.61 -7.39 -17.32
C ILE A 84 -11.21 -7.57 -15.92
N MET A 85 -12.54 -7.66 -15.82
CA MET A 85 -13.23 -7.93 -14.56
C MET A 85 -13.07 -9.37 -14.10
N GLN A 86 -13.02 -10.33 -15.02
CA GLN A 86 -12.68 -11.73 -14.70
C GLN A 86 -11.29 -11.82 -14.08
N GLU A 87 -10.30 -11.17 -14.70
CA GLU A 87 -8.94 -11.08 -14.17
C GLU A 87 -8.90 -10.33 -12.84
N HIS A 88 -9.75 -9.31 -12.66
CA HIS A 88 -9.85 -8.56 -11.41
C HIS A 88 -10.35 -9.42 -10.25
N LEU A 89 -11.46 -10.16 -10.45
CA LEU A 89 -11.98 -11.09 -9.45
C LEU A 89 -10.99 -12.22 -9.17
N ARG A 90 -10.30 -12.73 -10.20
CA ARG A 90 -9.24 -13.74 -10.04
C ARG A 90 -8.08 -13.19 -9.19
N ARG A 91 -7.66 -11.93 -9.43
CA ARG A 91 -6.61 -11.25 -8.65
C ARG A 91 -7.03 -11.01 -7.21
N ILE A 92 -8.28 -10.61 -6.96
CA ILE A 92 -8.83 -10.47 -5.61
C ILE A 92 -8.81 -11.81 -4.88
N ARG A 93 -9.32 -12.88 -5.52
CA ARG A 93 -9.31 -14.24 -4.95
C ARG A 93 -7.89 -14.76 -4.67
N LYS A 94 -6.93 -14.42 -5.52
CA LYS A 94 -5.51 -14.79 -5.35
C LYS A 94 -4.81 -13.93 -4.29
N LYS A 95 -5.17 -12.65 -4.15
CA LYS A 95 -4.68 -11.74 -3.09
C LYS A 95 -5.35 -11.99 -1.74
N GLY A 96 -6.46 -12.74 -1.72
CA GLY A 96 -7.10 -13.23 -0.49
C GLY A 96 -6.33 -14.32 0.24
N ILE A 97 -5.15 -14.73 -0.27
CA ILE A 97 -4.16 -15.48 0.50
C ILE A 97 -3.14 -14.45 1.00
N ARG A 98 -3.27 -14.10 2.29
CA ARG A 98 -2.34 -13.34 3.15
C ARG A 98 -1.97 -11.92 2.72
N ARG A 99 -2.70 -10.95 3.28
CA ARG A 99 -2.27 -9.55 3.49
C ARG A 99 -3.00 -8.96 4.70
N PRO A 100 -2.33 -8.65 5.83
CA PRO A 100 -2.87 -7.82 6.89
C PRO A 100 -3.35 -6.50 6.28
N CYS A 101 -4.62 -6.15 6.50
CA CYS A 101 -5.10 -4.82 6.18
C CYS A 101 -4.80 -3.88 7.35
N LEU A 102 -4.15 -2.76 7.05
CA LEU A 102 -3.89 -1.71 8.03
C LEU A 102 -4.99 -0.65 7.90
N GLY A 103 -5.78 -0.49 8.96
CA GLY A 103 -6.90 0.43 9.03
C GLY A 103 -6.51 1.77 9.66
N ILE A 104 -7.18 2.84 9.24
CA ILE A 104 -6.96 4.20 9.73
C ILE A 104 -8.23 4.68 10.45
N VAL A 105 -8.08 5.20 11.67
CA VAL A 105 -9.18 5.82 12.44
C VAL A 105 -9.08 7.34 12.30
N GLY A 106 -10.17 8.05 11.98
CA GLY A 106 -10.13 9.50 11.80
C GLY A 106 -11.44 10.25 12.11
N GLU A 107 -11.29 11.51 12.50
CA GLU A 107 -12.34 12.52 12.66
C GLU A 107 -12.02 13.71 11.72
N GLU A 108 -12.95 14.06 10.83
CA GLU A 108 -12.99 15.18 9.85
C GLU A 108 -11.64 15.74 9.28
N VAL A 109 -11.45 15.60 7.94
CA VAL A 109 -10.31 16.00 7.06
C VAL A 109 -8.92 15.49 7.49
N PRO A 110 -8.21 14.69 6.65
CA PRO A 110 -7.68 13.37 7.02
C PRO A 110 -6.77 13.42 8.26
N ARG A 111 -7.38 13.62 9.43
CA ARG A 111 -6.75 13.62 10.74
C ARG A 111 -6.85 12.20 11.27
N MET A 112 -5.73 11.50 11.19
CA MET A 112 -5.66 10.10 11.56
C MET A 112 -5.32 10.02 13.05
N SER A 113 -6.27 9.64 13.90
CA SER A 113 -6.09 9.63 15.37
C SER A 113 -5.34 8.40 15.88
N GLY A 114 -5.13 7.39 15.02
CA GLY A 114 -4.42 6.18 15.37
C GLY A 114 -4.21 5.21 14.21
N VAL A 115 -3.60 4.07 14.55
CA VAL A 115 -3.40 2.91 13.67
C VAL A 115 -4.10 1.72 14.30
N VAL A 116 -4.82 0.96 13.47
CA VAL A 116 -5.45 -0.31 13.85
C VAL A 116 -4.97 -1.39 12.91
N LYS A 117 -4.45 -2.47 13.47
CA LYS A 117 -4.07 -3.70 12.78
C LYS A 117 -5.23 -4.70 12.91
N MET A 118 -5.75 -5.14 11.78
CA MET A 118 -6.84 -6.12 11.73
C MET A 118 -6.32 -7.45 11.20
N ASP A 119 -6.74 -8.53 11.85
CA ASP A 119 -6.62 -9.88 11.35
C ASP A 119 -7.85 -10.19 10.49
N LEU A 120 -7.62 -10.50 9.22
CA LEU A 120 -8.67 -10.80 8.25
C LEU A 120 -9.22 -12.22 8.34
N GLU A 121 -8.46 -13.15 8.93
CA GLU A 121 -8.91 -14.53 9.15
C GLU A 121 -9.82 -14.62 10.38
N MET A 122 -9.42 -13.93 11.45
CA MET A 122 -10.20 -13.86 12.69
C MET A 122 -11.26 -12.75 12.67
N GLU A 123 -11.28 -11.91 11.63
CA GLU A 123 -12.15 -10.73 11.50
C GLU A 123 -12.12 -9.85 12.77
N CYS A 124 -10.93 -9.65 13.36
CA CYS A 124 -10.78 -8.99 14.65
C CYS A 124 -9.62 -7.98 14.67
N GLU A 125 -9.67 -7.06 15.63
CA GLU A 125 -8.56 -6.16 15.94
C GLU A 125 -7.49 -6.93 16.72
N VAL A 126 -6.24 -6.87 16.23
CA VAL A 126 -5.10 -7.53 16.88
C VAL A 126 -4.12 -6.56 17.53
N SER A 127 -4.01 -5.34 17.02
CA SER A 127 -3.22 -4.29 17.64
C SER A 127 -3.77 -2.90 17.35
N THR A 128 -3.72 -2.01 18.34
CA THR A 128 -4.14 -0.61 18.15
C THR A 128 -3.25 0.37 18.88
N ARG A 129 -3.06 1.53 18.26
CA ARG A 129 -2.48 2.71 18.90
C ARG A 129 -3.25 3.97 18.55
N PHE A 130 -3.75 4.64 19.58
CA PHE A 130 -4.20 6.03 19.52
C PHE A 130 -3.06 6.97 19.89
N TYR A 131 -2.95 8.10 19.20
CA TYR A 131 -1.91 9.10 19.45
C TYR A 131 -2.25 10.07 20.60
N GLY A 132 -3.50 10.05 21.05
CA GLY A 132 -4.04 10.99 22.04
C GLY A 132 -4.53 12.30 21.42
N GLY A 133 -5.25 13.08 22.21
CA GLY A 133 -5.92 14.30 21.75
C GLY A 133 -4.96 15.32 21.10
N GLY A 134 -5.35 15.85 19.94
CA GLY A 134 -4.57 16.84 19.19
C GLY A 134 -3.33 16.27 18.49
N ARG A 135 -3.17 14.94 18.41
CA ARG A 135 -2.08 14.29 17.68
C ARG A 135 -2.63 13.47 16.53
N TYR A 136 -2.06 13.66 15.35
CA TYR A 136 -2.56 13.05 14.12
C TYR A 136 -1.43 12.45 13.30
N GLY A 137 -1.64 11.24 12.83
CA GLY A 137 -0.70 10.49 12.01
C GLY A 137 -0.88 10.71 10.51
N GLY A 138 0.11 10.27 9.75
CA GLY A 138 0.00 10.01 8.31
C GLY A 138 -0.25 8.53 8.02
N GLU A 139 -0.22 8.18 6.73
CA GLU A 139 -0.36 6.79 6.29
C GLU A 139 0.69 5.89 6.97
N PRO A 140 0.26 4.83 7.68
CA PRO A 140 1.19 3.88 8.26
C PRO A 140 1.72 2.90 7.20
N LEU A 141 3.01 2.56 7.31
CA LEU A 141 3.70 1.65 6.40
C LEU A 141 4.32 0.50 7.19
N PHE A 142 4.16 -0.72 6.70
CA PHE A 142 4.83 -1.90 7.27
C PHE A 142 6.22 -2.10 6.67
N VAL A 143 7.18 -2.47 7.52
CA VAL A 143 8.57 -2.75 7.18
C VAL A 143 8.94 -4.12 7.72
N PRO A 144 9.11 -5.15 6.87
CA PRO A 144 9.50 -6.48 7.34
C PRO A 144 10.91 -6.46 7.93
N ARG A 145 11.15 -7.27 8.97
CA ARG A 145 12.47 -7.39 9.60
C ARG A 145 13.51 -8.01 8.64
N ASN A 146 13.10 -9.02 7.87
CA ASN A 146 13.93 -9.72 6.89
C ASN A 146 13.33 -9.60 5.49
N ALA A 147 13.85 -8.69 4.66
CA ALA A 147 13.38 -8.48 3.28
C ALA A 147 14.03 -9.45 2.25
N THR A 148 14.93 -10.34 2.68
CA THR A 148 15.85 -11.10 1.81
C THR A 148 15.51 -12.58 1.63
N GLN A 149 14.44 -13.10 2.22
CA GLN A 149 14.04 -14.49 1.95
C GLN A 149 12.93 -14.55 0.92
N ASP A 150 13.26 -15.19 -0.22
CA ASP A 150 12.30 -15.71 -1.18
C ASP A 150 11.12 -16.34 -0.42
N HIS A 151 9.91 -15.84 -0.68
CA HIS A 151 8.62 -16.33 -0.17
C HIS A 151 8.28 -17.78 -0.59
N LEU A 152 9.29 -18.62 -0.87
CA LEU A 152 9.14 -19.99 -1.30
C LEU A 152 9.32 -21.00 -0.16
N ASN A 153 9.93 -20.63 0.98
CA ASN A 153 10.20 -21.56 2.09
C ASN A 153 10.14 -20.89 3.48
N SER A 154 9.01 -20.31 3.89
CA SER A 154 8.78 -20.08 5.32
C SER A 154 7.41 -20.62 5.73
N ASP A 155 7.46 -21.58 6.65
CA ASP A 155 6.30 -22.10 7.35
C ASP A 155 5.68 -20.97 8.19
N VAL A 156 4.51 -20.51 7.75
CA VAL A 156 3.35 -20.02 8.51
C VAL A 156 3.46 -18.85 9.51
N ASP A 157 4.57 -18.52 10.19
CA ASP A 157 4.50 -17.64 11.40
C ASP A 157 5.14 -16.23 11.36
N ASP A 158 5.76 -15.78 10.26
CA ASP A 158 6.53 -14.50 10.25
C ASP A 158 5.93 -13.36 9.38
N GLU A 159 4.65 -13.41 9.00
CA GLU A 159 4.04 -12.36 8.14
C GLU A 159 4.09 -10.96 8.77
N ASP A 160 3.93 -10.91 10.08
CA ASP A 160 3.91 -9.66 10.86
C ASP A 160 5.26 -9.37 11.56
N ASP A 161 6.31 -10.15 11.29
CA ASP A 161 7.64 -9.87 11.85
C ASP A 161 8.27 -8.64 11.19
N GLY A 162 8.10 -7.51 11.86
CA GLY A 162 8.58 -6.24 11.38
C GLY A 162 8.15 -5.05 12.21
N PHE A 163 8.10 -3.91 11.55
CA PHE A 163 7.81 -2.63 12.16
C PHE A 163 6.71 -1.91 11.40
N VAL A 164 5.88 -1.14 12.12
CA VAL A 164 4.96 -0.18 11.52
C VAL A 164 5.54 1.21 11.72
N VAL A 165 5.68 1.98 10.64
CA VAL A 165 6.23 3.33 10.68
C VAL A 165 5.22 4.35 10.19
N THR A 166 5.24 5.54 10.80
CA THR A 166 4.38 6.66 10.36
C THR A 166 4.92 8.00 10.87
N TYR A 167 4.44 9.09 10.27
CA TYR A 167 4.66 10.45 10.76
C TYR A 167 3.52 10.85 11.68
N ILE A 168 3.82 11.47 12.82
CA ILE A 168 2.84 12.07 13.72
C ILE A 168 3.11 13.57 13.79
N HIS A 169 2.05 14.35 13.71
CA HIS A 169 2.03 15.76 14.04
C HIS A 169 1.23 16.01 15.33
N ASP A 170 1.84 16.69 16.30
CA ASP A 170 1.18 17.14 17.52
C ASP A 170 0.79 18.61 17.35
N GLU A 171 -0.51 18.89 17.22
CA GLU A 171 -1.04 20.24 17.06
C GLU A 171 -0.90 21.06 18.35
N ASN A 172 -0.76 20.42 19.52
CA ASN A 172 -0.61 21.14 20.80
C ASN A 172 0.77 21.78 20.93
N SER A 173 1.80 21.11 20.41
CA SER A 173 3.20 21.58 20.47
C SER A 173 3.72 22.11 19.13
N GLY A 174 3.02 21.84 18.03
CA GLY A 174 3.48 22.11 16.66
C GLY A 174 4.57 21.16 16.17
N GLU A 175 4.96 20.15 16.96
CA GLU A 175 6.05 19.24 16.63
C GLU A 175 5.61 18.15 15.66
N SER A 176 6.56 17.63 14.86
CA SER A 176 6.37 16.43 14.06
C SER A 176 7.43 15.39 14.40
N LYS A 177 7.04 14.11 14.39
CA LYS A 177 7.90 12.97 14.70
C LYS A 177 7.71 11.90 13.64
N PHE A 178 8.79 11.22 13.27
CA PHE A 178 8.72 9.92 12.62
C PHE A 178 8.81 8.85 13.70
N ILE A 179 7.83 7.95 13.77
CA ILE A 179 7.78 6.89 14.77
C ILE A 179 7.92 5.52 14.13
N VAL A 180 8.56 4.61 14.87
CA VAL A 180 8.72 3.21 14.55
C VAL A 180 8.07 2.41 15.67
N MET A 181 7.15 1.53 15.30
CA MET A 181 6.36 0.71 16.21
C MET A 181 6.67 -0.77 15.97
N ASP A 182 6.72 -1.55 17.04
CA ASP A 182 6.80 -3.01 16.94
C ASP A 182 5.46 -3.58 16.45
N ALA A 183 5.46 -4.28 15.31
CA ALA A 183 4.25 -4.84 14.70
C ALA A 183 3.68 -6.06 15.47
N ASN A 184 4.50 -6.69 16.32
CA ASN A 184 4.09 -7.81 17.18
C ASN A 184 3.55 -7.35 18.54
N SER A 185 3.68 -6.06 18.87
CA SER A 185 3.07 -5.51 20.07
C SER A 185 1.55 -5.36 19.90
N PRO A 186 0.73 -5.80 20.88
CA PRO A 186 -0.72 -5.59 20.86
C PRO A 186 -1.09 -4.09 20.97
N CYS A 187 -0.16 -3.24 21.40
CA CYS A 187 -0.36 -1.80 21.50
C CYS A 187 0.48 -1.02 20.47
N LEU A 188 1.10 -1.70 19.49
CA LEU A 188 2.04 -1.10 18.53
C LEU A 188 3.09 -0.23 19.25
N ASP A 189 3.79 -0.79 20.24
CA ASP A 189 4.73 -0.02 21.08
C ASP A 189 5.78 0.72 20.27
N ILE A 190 5.97 2.00 20.59
CA ILE A 190 6.94 2.86 19.93
C ILE A 190 8.34 2.44 20.40
N VAL A 191 9.08 1.77 19.51
CA VAL A 191 10.47 1.35 19.75
C VAL A 191 11.48 2.42 19.39
N ALA A 192 11.11 3.36 18.51
CA ALA A 192 11.92 4.54 18.21
C ALA A 192 11.05 5.73 17.77
N ALA A 193 11.51 6.94 18.07
CA ALA A 193 10.88 8.18 17.61
C ALA A 193 11.95 9.21 17.27
N VAL A 194 11.89 9.76 16.06
CA VAL A 194 12.79 10.81 15.56
C VAL A 194 12.01 12.11 15.44
N LYS A 195 12.43 13.13 16.18
CA LYS A 195 11.87 14.49 16.05
C LYS A 195 12.29 15.09 14.71
N LEU A 196 11.34 15.63 13.97
CA LEU A 196 11.60 16.29 12.70
C LEU A 196 11.85 17.78 12.89
N PRO A 197 12.72 18.39 12.05
CA PRO A 197 13.01 19.82 12.13
C PRO A 197 11.86 20.70 11.60
N SER A 198 10.87 20.12 10.92
CA SER A 198 9.77 20.84 10.30
C SER A 198 8.52 19.98 10.22
N ARG A 199 7.36 20.64 10.03
CA ARG A 199 6.06 20.00 9.95
C ARG A 199 5.91 19.15 8.69
N VAL A 200 5.34 17.95 8.84
CA VAL A 200 4.87 17.13 7.72
C VAL A 200 3.38 17.42 7.48
N PRO A 201 2.95 17.82 6.26
CA PRO A 201 1.54 18.05 5.95
C PRO A 201 0.69 16.76 6.03
N TYR A 202 -0.59 16.92 6.35
CA TYR A 202 -1.56 15.81 6.27
C TYR A 202 -1.73 15.33 4.82
N GLY A 203 -1.91 14.02 4.63
CA GLY A 203 -2.08 13.39 3.31
C GLY A 203 -0.78 13.12 2.55
N PHE A 204 0.38 13.19 3.23
CA PHE A 204 1.65 12.74 2.64
C PHE A 204 1.70 11.21 2.58
N HIS A 205 2.06 10.66 1.41
CA HIS A 205 2.20 9.23 1.15
C HIS A 205 3.68 8.86 0.99
N GLY A 206 4.10 7.75 1.58
CA GLY A 206 5.49 7.28 1.59
C GLY A 206 5.67 5.94 0.89
N LEU A 207 6.90 5.63 0.51
CA LEU A 207 7.31 4.30 0.06
C LEU A 207 8.57 3.88 0.84
N VAL A 208 8.59 2.63 1.29
CA VAL A 208 9.80 2.04 1.90
C VAL A 208 10.55 1.27 0.82
N VAL A 209 11.85 1.51 0.72
CA VAL A 209 12.73 0.86 -0.26
C VAL A 209 13.92 0.24 0.47
N HIS A 210 14.09 -1.08 0.33
CA HIS A 210 15.20 -1.81 0.96
C HIS A 210 16.55 -1.42 0.34
N GLN A 211 17.62 -1.47 1.13
CA GLN A 211 18.98 -1.09 0.67
C GLN A 211 19.45 -1.90 -0.54
N ASP A 212 19.02 -3.15 -0.66
CA ASP A 212 19.35 -4.05 -1.78
C ASP A 212 18.85 -3.51 -3.14
N HIS A 213 17.78 -2.73 -3.13
CA HIS A 213 17.30 -2.05 -4.34
C HIS A 213 18.20 -0.89 -4.78
N PHE A 214 19.11 -0.43 -3.91
CA PHE A 214 20.12 0.58 -4.23
C PHE A 214 21.49 -0.02 -4.56
N SER A 215 21.74 -1.32 -4.29
CA SER A 215 23.09 -1.94 -4.38
C SER A 215 23.51 -2.41 -5.77
N ASN A 216 22.66 -2.27 -6.80
CA ASN A 216 23.09 -2.46 -8.19
C ASN A 216 23.83 -1.23 -8.77
N ASN A 217 24.33 -0.34 -7.91
CA ASN A 217 25.16 0.79 -8.30
C ASN A 217 26.50 0.72 -7.55
N PRO A 218 27.62 0.35 -8.22
CA PRO A 218 28.91 0.16 -7.55
C PRO A 218 29.57 1.52 -7.29
N LYS A 219 28.98 2.35 -6.42
CA LYS A 219 29.60 3.56 -5.88
C LYS A 219 29.02 3.91 -4.51
N THR A 220 29.31 3.10 -3.50
CA THR A 220 29.42 3.61 -2.13
C THR A 220 30.86 4.08 -1.93
N LEU A 221 31.06 5.40 -1.99
CA LEU A 221 32.25 6.04 -1.42
C LEU A 221 32.10 5.97 0.09
N SER A 222 32.99 5.22 0.73
CA SER A 222 33.28 5.34 2.15
C SER A 222 33.73 6.76 2.48
N GLY A 223 33.05 7.39 3.43
CA GLY A 223 33.53 8.56 4.17
C GLY A 223 33.50 8.23 5.64
#